data_AF-A0A3M6WYQ8-F1
#
_entry.id   AF-A0A3M6WYQ8-F1
#
_cell.length_a   1.000
_cell.length_b   1.000
_cell.length_c   1.000
_cell.angle_alpha   90.00
_cell.angle_beta   90.00
_cell.angle_gamma   90.00
#
_symmetry.space_group_name_H-M   'P 1'
#
loop_
_entity.id
_entity.type
_entity.pdbx_description
1 polymer ?
#
loop_
_entity_poly.entity_id
_entity_poly.type
_entity_poly.pdbx_seq_one_letter_code
_entity_poly.pdbx_strand_id
1 'polypeptide(L)' 'MPEQKLTLFRDNIAAFGGDPKQITIFGESAGAASVDYYNYAYTKDPIIAGSIGESGTATSFGNKLPSTAAKN' A
#
# COMPACT_ATOMS: atom_id res chain seq x y z
N MET A 1 5.23 -7.31 -8.34
CA MET A 1 4.20 -6.35 -8.80
C MET A 1 4.93 -5.08 -9.22
N PRO A 2 5.47 -4.98 -10.45
CA PRO A 2 6.38 -3.91 -10.78
C PRO A 2 5.59 -2.65 -11.16
N GLU A 3 5.60 -1.67 -10.26
CA GLU A 3 5.64 -0.22 -10.46
C GLU A 3 4.61 0.53 -11.35
N GLN A 4 3.68 -0.14 -12.04
CA GLN A 4 3.07 0.47 -13.23
C GLN A 4 1.72 1.16 -13.05
N LYS A 5 1.08 1.16 -11.88
CA LYS A 5 -0.26 1.77 -11.73
C LYS A 5 -0.27 3.15 -11.07
N LEU A 6 0.49 3.34 -9.99
CA LEU A 6 0.47 4.59 -9.22
C LEU A 6 1.35 5.71 -9.80
N THR A 7 2.44 5.36 -10.48
CA THR A 7 3.28 6.31 -11.22
C THR A 7 2.48 7.04 -12.30
N LEU A 8 1.61 6.32 -13.03
CA LEU A 8 0.68 6.93 -13.99
C LEU A 8 -0.19 8.01 -13.33
N PHE A 9 -0.76 7.74 -12.15
CA PHE A 9 -1.55 8.75 -11.45
C PHE A 9 -0.67 9.92 -10.98
N ARG A 10 0.50 9.66 -10.39
CA ARG A 10 1.44 10.70 -9.97
C ARG A 10 1.82 11.63 -11.12
N ASP A 11 2.08 11.09 -12.29
CA ASP A 11 2.56 11.86 -13.44
C ASP A 11 1.45 12.67 -14.12
N ASN A 12 0.17 12.29 -13.93
CA ASN A 12 -0.97 12.92 -14.61
C ASN A 12 -1.83 13.79 -13.70
N ILE A 13 -1.80 13.63 -12.38
CA ILE A 13 -2.76 14.27 -11.47
C ILE A 13 -2.69 15.81 -11.49
N ALA A 14 -1.53 16.38 -11.82
CA ALA A 14 -1.36 17.82 -11.98
C ALA A 14 -2.27 18.41 -13.08
N ALA A 15 -2.53 17.65 -14.15
CA ALA A 15 -3.45 18.08 -15.22
C ALA A 15 -4.92 18.18 -14.76
N PHE A 16 -5.26 17.53 -13.66
CA PHE A 16 -6.59 17.57 -13.03
C PHE A 16 -6.64 18.52 -11.82
N GLY A 17 -5.58 19.32 -11.59
CA GLY A 17 -5.50 20.27 -10.48
C GLY A 17 -5.12 19.66 -9.12
N GLY A 18 -4.66 18.41 -9.09
CA GLY A 18 -4.13 17.79 -7.87
C GLY A 18 -2.62 17.99 -7.70
N ASP A 19 -2.12 17.72 -6.50
CA ASP A 19 -0.68 17.77 -6.20
C ASP A 19 -0.08 16.36 -6.24
N PRO A 20 0.89 16.06 -7.13
CA PRO A 20 1.55 14.76 -7.20
C PRO A 20 2.32 14.38 -5.94
N LYS A 21 2.59 15.33 -5.04
CA LYS A 21 3.23 15.10 -3.74
C LYS A 21 2.23 14.84 -2.60
N GLN A 22 0.92 14.91 -2.86
CA GLN A 22 -0.13 14.76 -1.84
C GLN A 22 -1.14 13.67 -2.24
N ILE A 23 -0.61 12.49 -2.60
CA ILE A 23 -1.43 11.34 -3.01
C ILE A 23 -1.73 10.46 -1.79
N THR A 24 -3.02 10.27 -1.49
CA THR A 24 -3.49 9.31 -0.47
C THR A 24 -4.22 8.16 -1.16
N ILE A 25 -3.85 6.92 -0.80
CA ILE A 25 -4.54 5.71 -1.27
C ILE A 25 -5.41 5.11 -0.16
N PHE A 26 -6.55 4.56 -0.55
CA PHE A 26 -7.53 3.97 0.35
C PHE A 26 -7.85 2.53 -0.08
N GLY A 27 -8.11 1.65 0.88
CA GLY A 27 -8.60 0.30 0.63
C GLY A 27 -9.33 -0.32 1.81
N GLU A 28 -10.22 -1.27 1.51
CA GLU A 28 -10.99 -2.06 2.48
C GLU A 28 -10.66 -3.56 2.31
N SER A 29 -10.63 -4.33 3.41
CA SER A 29 -10.37 -5.77 3.43
C SER A 29 -9.06 -6.14 2.71
N ALA A 30 -9.11 -6.98 1.68
CA ALA A 30 -7.96 -7.30 0.84
C ALA A 30 -7.36 -6.05 0.15
N GLY A 31 -8.18 -5.03 -0.10
CA GLY A 31 -7.75 -3.72 -0.56
C GLY A 31 -6.97 -2.95 0.50
N ALA A 32 -7.40 -3.00 1.76
CA ALA A 32 -6.68 -2.39 2.89
C ALA A 32 -5.29 -3.03 3.06
N ALA A 33 -5.23 -4.36 2.99
CA ALA A 33 -3.94 -5.07 2.99
C ALA A 33 -3.07 -4.67 1.80
N SER A 34 -3.66 -4.55 0.61
CA SER A 34 -2.94 -4.15 -0.60
C SER A 34 -2.36 -2.74 -0.50
N VAL A 35 -3.09 -1.76 0.04
CA VAL A 35 -2.58 -0.40 0.21
C VAL A 35 -1.54 -0.31 1.33
N ASP A 36 -1.65 -1.12 2.39
CA ASP A 36 -0.67 -1.15 3.46
C ASP A 36 0.70 -1.69 2.99
N TYR A 37 0.74 -2.60 2.00
CA TYR A 37 1.99 -3.02 1.36
C TYR A 37 2.77 -1.86 0.71
N TYR A 38 2.10 -0.79 0.26
CA TYR A 38 2.79 0.35 -0.36
C TYR A 38 3.67 1.13 0.60
N ASN A 39 3.36 1.08 1.91
CA ASN A 39 4.20 1.70 2.95
C ASN A 39 5.60 1.08 3.01
N TYR A 40 5.76 -0.16 2.52
CA TYR A 40 7.03 -0.90 2.58
C TYR A 40 7.67 -1.15 1.22
N ALA A 41 6.91 -1.03 0.13
CA ALA A 41 7.38 -1.37 -1.21
C ALA A 41 8.29 -0.30 -1.85
N TYR A 42 8.12 0.99 -1.49
CA TYR A 42 8.76 2.12 -2.17
C TYR A 42 9.54 3.03 -1.20
N THR A 43 10.47 2.46 -0.44
CA THR A 43 11.20 3.18 0.63
C THR A 43 12.19 4.24 0.14
N LYS A 44 12.62 4.19 -1.14
CA LYS A 44 13.58 5.13 -1.73
C LYS A 44 12.93 6.30 -2.48
N ASP A 45 11.80 6.04 -3.13
CA ASP A 45 10.97 7.04 -3.82
C ASP A 45 9.50 6.78 -3.48
N PRO A 46 9.02 7.26 -2.32
CA PRO A 46 7.63 7.06 -1.92
C PRO A 46 6.68 7.72 -2.93
N ILE A 47 5.75 6.93 -3.47
CA ILE A 47 4.77 7.41 -4.47
C ILE A 47 3.52 7.99 -3.78
N ILE A 48 3.25 7.58 -2.53
CA ILE A 48 2.11 8.02 -1.74
C ILE A 48 2.57 8.87 -0.55
N ALA A 49 1.78 9.88 -0.20
CA ALA A 49 1.96 10.69 1.00
C ALA A 49 1.23 10.08 2.21
N GLY A 50 0.21 9.25 1.97
CA GLY A 50 -0.55 8.57 3.02
C GLY A 50 -1.33 7.36 2.53
N SER A 51 -1.72 6.50 3.47
CA SER A 51 -2.56 5.33 3.24
C SER A 51 -3.66 5.23 4.29
N ILE A 52 -4.88 4.88 3.89
CA ILE A 52 -5.99 4.56 4.78
C ILE A 52 -6.41 3.11 4.49
N GLY A 53 -6.37 2.26 5.52
CA GLY A 53 -6.76 0.86 5.43
C GLY A 53 -7.88 0.53 6.40
N GLU A 54 -8.97 -0.05 5.89
CA GLU A 54 -10.11 -0.51 6.70
C GLU A 54 -10.20 -2.04 6.70
N SER A 55 -10.24 -2.66 7.89
CA SER A 55 -10.43 -4.12 8.03
C SER A 55 -9.38 -4.99 7.31
N GLY A 56 -8.16 -4.49 7.14
CA GLY A 56 -7.04 -5.27 6.61
C GLY A 56 -5.70 -4.53 6.75
N THR A 57 -4.64 -5.29 6.96
CA THR A 57 -3.25 -4.84 7.03
C THR A 57 -2.38 -5.77 6.18
N ALA A 58 -1.10 -5.42 5.96
CA ALA A 58 -0.19 -6.21 5.14
C ALA A 58 -0.12 -7.69 5.59
N THR A 59 -0.35 -7.98 6.87
CA THR A 59 -0.34 -9.33 7.44
C THR A 59 -1.69 -10.06 7.42
N SER A 60 -2.78 -9.40 7.02
CA SER A 60 -4.15 -9.95 7.17
C SER A 60 -4.46 -11.12 6.24
N PHE A 61 -3.86 -11.20 5.05
CA PHE A 61 -4.24 -12.17 4.02
C PHE A 61 -3.05 -12.96 3.42
N GLY A 62 -1.91 -13.05 4.13
CA GLY A 62 -0.70 -13.73 3.62
C GLY A 62 0.26 -14.28 4.69
N ASN A 63 0.63 -15.55 4.51
CA ASN A 63 1.50 -16.47 5.28
C ASN A 63 1.31 -16.49 6.81
N LYS A 64 0.77 -17.62 7.30
CA LYS A 64 1.04 -18.09 8.67
C LYS A 64 2.55 -17.95 8.88
N LEU A 65 2.97 -17.10 9.83
CA LEU A 65 4.29 -17.26 10.43
C LEU A 65 4.41 -18.76 10.75
N PRO A 66 5.52 -19.44 10.41
CA PRO A 66 5.68 -20.85 10.78
C PRO A 66 5.30 -20.92 12.25
N SER A 67 4.23 -21.67 12.55
CA SER A 67 3.78 -21.74 13.93
C SER A 67 5.00 -22.27 14.67
N THR A 68 5.60 -21.44 15.51
CA THR A 68 6.43 -21.96 16.57
C THR A 68 5.46 -22.76 17.42
N ALA A 69 5.26 -24.02 17.06
CA ALA A 69 4.85 -25.06 17.96
C ALA A 69 5.99 -25.10 18.98
N ALA A 70 5.95 -24.16 19.93
CA ALA A 70 6.67 -24.24 21.16
C ALA A 70 6.05 -25.44 21.86
N LYS A 71 6.68 -26.58 21.61
CA LYS A 71 6.62 -27.78 22.43
C LYS A 71 6.61 -27.32 23.88
N ASN A 72 5.52 -27.57 24.58
CA ASN A 72 5.44 -27.78 26.02
C ASN A 72 4.23 -28.67 26.27
#